data_AF-A0A3D1PN05-F1
#
_entry.id   AF-A0A3D1PN05-F1
#
_cell.length_a   1.000
_cell.length_b   1.000
_cell.length_c   1.000
_cell.angle_alpha   90.00
_cell.angle_beta   90.00
_cell.angle_gamma   90.00
#
_symmetry.space_group_name_H-M   'P 1'
#
loop_
_entity.id
_entity.type
_entity.pdbx_description
1 polymer ?
#
loop_
_entity_poly.entity_id
_entity_poly.type
_entity_poly.pdbx_seq_one_letter_code
_entity_poly.pdbx_strand_id
1 'polypeptide(L)'
;MNNYDLIIVGAGPAGIFTALELLRKSSKTTGPRICLIEKGKPVEKRHCPKDKTGHCVNCKPTCAITTGFSGAGAFSDGKLSLSYQVGGELPELIGEDFAQELINYTDKIYLEFGADPHVEGIYEGSEIKEIRKRAIQAGLQLVDCPIRHLG
;
A
#
# COMPACT_ATOMS: atom_id res chain seq x y z
N MET A 1 30.24 -17.40 4.84
CA MET A 1 28.98 -16.71 5.19
C MET A 1 28.76 -15.62 4.16
N ASN A 2 27.56 -15.49 3.60
CA ASN A 2 27.25 -14.35 2.74
C ASN A 2 27.08 -13.11 3.62
N ASN A 3 27.99 -12.14 3.50
CA ASN A 3 27.87 -10.87 4.22
C ASN A 3 26.80 -10.00 3.54
N TYR A 4 25.70 -9.71 4.22
CA TYR A 4 24.69 -8.75 3.78
C TYR A 4 24.85 -7.45 4.57
N ASP A 5 24.63 -6.31 3.93
CA ASP A 5 24.58 -5.00 4.60
C ASP A 5 23.27 -4.84 5.38
N LEU A 6 22.18 -5.43 4.88
CA LEU A 6 20.85 -5.36 5.47
C LEU A 6 20.05 -6.65 5.20
N ILE A 7 19.26 -7.07 6.19
CA ILE A 7 18.26 -8.12 6.05
C ILE A 7 16.88 -7.50 6.27
N ILE A 8 15.97 -7.68 5.32
CA ILE A 8 14.58 -7.26 5.38
C ILE A 8 13.72 -8.51 5.50
N VAL A 9 12.88 -8.57 6.55
CA VAL A 9 11.98 -9.69 6.80
C VAL A 9 10.55 -9.28 6.44
N GLY A 10 9.98 -9.96 5.44
CA GLY A 10 8.68 -9.68 4.85
C GLY A 10 8.80 -8.95 3.52
N ALA A 11 8.27 -9.55 2.46
CA ALA A 11 8.24 -8.98 1.11
C ALA A 11 6.89 -8.34 0.77
N GLY A 12 6.24 -7.68 1.73
CA GLY A 12 5.09 -6.80 1.47
C GLY A 12 5.53 -5.43 0.92
N PRO A 13 4.59 -4.50 0.67
CA PRO A 13 4.91 -3.16 0.16
C PRO A 13 5.98 -2.46 0.99
N ALA A 14 5.87 -2.47 2.33
CA ALA A 14 6.89 -1.86 3.19
C ALA A 14 8.30 -2.42 2.94
N GLY A 15 8.46 -3.76 2.84
CA GLY A 15 9.76 -4.39 2.62
C GLY A 15 10.31 -4.17 1.20
N ILE A 16 9.44 -4.26 0.19
CA ILE A 16 9.80 -4.03 -1.21
C ILE A 16 10.24 -2.58 -1.42
N PHE A 17 9.46 -1.62 -0.92
CA PHE A 17 9.78 -0.19 -1.04
C PHE A 17 11.01 0.20 -0.20
N THR A 18 11.21 -0.42 0.96
CA THR A 18 12.47 -0.23 1.73
C THR A 18 13.68 -0.66 0.90
N ALA A 19 13.62 -1.83 0.26
CA ALA A 19 14.72 -2.31 -0.58
C ALA A 19 14.93 -1.40 -1.80
N LEU A 20 13.85 -1.00 -2.47
CA LEU A 20 13.88 -0.10 -3.63
C LEU A 20 14.53 1.24 -3.28
N GLU A 21 14.09 1.87 -2.18
CA GLU A 21 14.59 3.18 -1.77
C GLU A 21 16.07 3.14 -1.38
N LEU A 22 16.52 2.08 -0.70
CA LEU A 22 17.93 1.89 -0.39
C LEU A 22 18.79 1.71 -1.64
N LEU A 23 18.26 1.03 -2.66
CA LEU A 23 18.94 0.92 -3.96
C LEU A 23 19.00 2.29 -4.67
N ARG A 24 17.89 3.04 -4.69
CA ARG A 24 17.81 4.38 -5.34
C ARG A 24 18.73 5.41 -4.66
N LYS A 25 18.85 5.37 -3.33
CA LYS A 25 19.62 6.36 -2.54
C LYS A 25 21.06 5.93 -2.25
N SER A 26 21.48 4.75 -2.69
CA SER A 26 22.83 4.26 -2.45
C SER A 26 23.87 5.10 -3.19
N SER A 27 24.84 5.63 -2.43
CA SER A 27 26.06 6.24 -2.99
C SER A 27 27.16 5.21 -3.33
N LYS A 28 27.01 3.95 -2.91
CA LYS A 28 27.94 2.87 -3.27
C LYS A 28 27.76 2.50 -4.75
N THR A 29 28.87 2.45 -5.49
CA THR A 29 28.90 2.03 -6.91
C THR A 29 28.42 0.60 -7.13
N THR A 30 28.60 -0.29 -6.14
CA THR A 30 28.12 -1.68 -6.20
C THR A 30 26.71 -1.87 -5.66
N GLY A 31 26.10 -0.82 -5.09
CA GLY A 31 24.85 -0.91 -4.32
C GLY A 31 25.01 -1.65 -2.97
N PRO A 32 24.02 -1.51 -2.06
CA PRO A 32 23.96 -2.28 -0.82
C PRO A 32 23.61 -3.74 -1.09
N ARG A 33 24.23 -4.66 -0.35
CA ARG A 33 23.89 -6.09 -0.37
C ARG A 33 22.68 -6.35 0.51
N ILE A 34 21.49 -6.35 -0.07
CA ILE A 34 20.22 -6.55 0.64
C ILE A 34 19.76 -8.01 0.53
N CYS A 35 19.39 -8.62 1.66
CA CYS A 35 18.68 -9.90 1.71
C CYS A 35 17.21 -9.66 2.07
N LEU A 36 16.28 -9.95 1.15
CA LEU A 36 14.84 -9.89 1.41
C LEU A 36 14.32 -11.32 1.63
N ILE A 37 13.74 -11.57 2.81
CA ILE A 37 13.25 -12.90 3.21
C ILE A 37 11.73 -12.85 3.32
N GLU A 38 11.04 -13.81 2.68
CA GLU A 38 9.59 -13.95 2.75
C GLU A 38 9.21 -15.39 3.11
N LYS A 39 8.25 -15.54 4.02
CA LYS A 39 7.77 -16.84 4.50
C LYS A 39 6.85 -17.53 3.49
N GLY A 40 6.11 -16.75 2.70
CA GLY A 40 5.18 -17.24 1.69
C GLY A 40 5.84 -17.52 0.34
N LYS A 41 5.01 -17.60 -0.69
CA LYS A 41 5.42 -17.93 -2.06
C LYS A 41 5.61 -16.67 -2.92
N PRO A 42 6.35 -16.77 -4.04
CA PRO A 42 6.30 -15.79 -5.12
C PRO A 42 4.87 -15.56 -5.61
N VAL A 43 4.56 -14.35 -6.09
CA VAL A 43 3.19 -13.91 -6.38
C VAL A 43 2.49 -14.82 -7.39
N GLU A 44 3.19 -15.25 -8.43
CA GLU A 44 2.73 -16.12 -9.50
C GLU A 44 2.42 -17.56 -9.04
N LYS A 45 2.82 -17.93 -7.81
CA LYS A 45 2.54 -19.23 -7.19
C LYS A 45 1.58 -19.13 -6.00
N ARG A 46 1.01 -17.95 -5.75
CA ARG A 46 0.03 -17.73 -4.68
C ARG A 46 -1.37 -17.96 -5.24
N HIS A 47 -2.02 -19.04 -4.81
CA HIS A 47 -3.41 -19.35 -5.16
C HIS A 47 -4.20 -19.73 -3.92
N CYS A 48 -5.35 -19.08 -3.71
CA CYS A 48 -6.24 -19.41 -2.62
C CYS A 48 -7.16 -20.57 -3.03
N PRO A 49 -7.22 -21.69 -2.27
CA PRO A 49 -8.16 -22.77 -2.57
C PRO A 49 -9.63 -22.35 -2.49
N LYS A 50 -9.94 -21.24 -1.81
CA LYS A 50 -11.29 -20.66 -1.69
C LYS A 50 -11.97 -20.51 -3.04
N ASP A 51 -11.22 -20.16 -4.09
CA ASP A 51 -11.76 -19.96 -5.44
C ASP A 51 -12.36 -21.26 -6.02
N LYS A 52 -11.89 -22.43 -5.53
CA LYS A 52 -12.39 -23.75 -5.91
C LYS A 52 -13.34 -24.36 -4.87
N THR A 53 -13.06 -24.14 -3.59
CA THR A 53 -13.81 -24.76 -2.48
C THR A 53 -15.05 -23.97 -2.08
N GLY A 54 -15.17 -22.70 -2.48
CA GLY A 54 -16.27 -21.79 -2.13
C GLY A 54 -16.21 -21.25 -0.70
N HIS A 55 -15.30 -21.75 0.14
CA HIS A 55 -15.14 -21.33 1.54
C HIS A 55 -13.66 -21.33 1.95
N CYS A 56 -13.32 -20.53 2.97
CA CYS A 56 -11.97 -20.47 3.50
C CYS A 56 -11.59 -21.81 4.16
N VAL A 57 -10.44 -22.38 3.75
CA VAL A 57 -9.93 -23.66 4.29
C VAL A 57 -8.81 -23.48 5.32
N ASN A 58 -8.58 -22.26 5.80
CA ASN A 58 -7.54 -21.94 6.79
C ASN A 58 -6.15 -22.51 6.45
N CYS A 59 -5.66 -22.17 5.24
CA CYS A 59 -4.43 -22.69 4.65
C CYS A 59 -3.27 -22.78 5.66
N LYS A 60 -2.56 -23.91 5.64
CA LYS A 60 -1.35 -24.17 6.41
C LYS A 60 -0.19 -24.49 5.47
N PRO A 61 1.06 -24.09 5.79
CA PRO A 61 1.47 -23.33 6.98
C PRO A 61 1.14 -21.83 6.89
N THR A 62 0.80 -21.31 5.71
CA THR A 62 0.55 -19.88 5.47
C THR A 62 -0.67 -19.66 4.58
N CYS A 63 -1.27 -18.47 4.67
CA CYS A 63 -2.39 -18.06 3.81
C CYS A 63 -1.85 -17.44 2.52
N ALA A 64 -2.27 -17.96 1.37
CA ALA A 64 -1.85 -17.44 0.07
C ALA A 64 -2.33 -16.00 -0.20
N ILE A 65 -3.39 -15.54 0.48
CA ILE A 65 -3.91 -14.16 0.34
C ILE A 65 -3.09 -13.16 1.16
N THR A 66 -2.68 -13.50 2.38
CA THR A 66 -2.02 -12.53 3.28
C THR A 66 -0.51 -12.69 3.38
N THR A 67 0.05 -13.83 2.96
CA THR A 67 1.48 -14.16 3.10
C THR A 67 2.11 -14.54 1.75
N GLY A 68 3.28 -13.99 1.46
CA GLY A 68 4.00 -14.16 0.20
C GLY A 68 4.52 -12.83 -0.35
N PHE A 69 5.16 -12.89 -1.52
CA PHE A 69 5.66 -11.68 -2.18
C PHE A 69 4.52 -10.72 -2.53
N SER A 70 4.67 -9.42 -2.27
CA SER A 70 3.64 -8.38 -2.25
C SER A 70 2.66 -8.44 -1.05
N GLY A 71 2.84 -9.39 -0.13
CA GLY A 71 2.11 -9.45 1.14
C GLY A 71 0.59 -9.52 0.96
N ALA A 72 -0.18 -8.91 1.87
CA ALA A 72 -1.64 -8.87 1.78
C ALA A 72 -2.18 -7.95 0.67
N GLY A 73 -1.35 -7.03 0.15
CA GLY A 73 -1.76 -6.11 -0.92
C GLY A 73 -1.92 -6.79 -2.28
N ALA A 74 -1.26 -7.92 -2.50
CA ALA A 74 -1.24 -8.61 -3.80
C ALA A 74 -2.62 -9.06 -4.32
N PHE A 75 -3.55 -9.37 -3.41
CA PHE A 75 -4.90 -9.84 -3.73
C PHE A 75 -5.98 -8.94 -3.11
N SER A 76 -5.64 -7.67 -2.89
CA SER A 76 -6.62 -6.64 -2.58
C SER A 76 -7.16 -6.04 -3.88
N ASP A 77 -8.11 -5.11 -3.75
CA ASP A 77 -8.66 -4.32 -4.85
C ASP A 77 -7.66 -3.28 -5.42
N GLY A 78 -6.41 -3.28 -4.94
CA GLY A 78 -5.34 -2.46 -5.50
C GLY A 78 -5.60 -0.96 -5.42
N LYS A 79 -6.18 -0.48 -4.32
CA LYS A 79 -6.52 0.94 -4.11
C LYS A 79 -5.54 1.63 -3.16
N LEU A 80 -5.03 2.78 -3.59
CA LEU A 80 -4.23 3.67 -2.75
C LEU A 80 -5.08 4.88 -2.35
N SER A 81 -5.26 5.07 -1.05
CA SER A 81 -5.87 6.29 -0.50
C SER A 81 -4.87 7.44 -0.52
N LEU A 82 -5.23 8.54 -1.17
CA LEU A 82 -4.35 9.70 -1.34
C LEU A 82 -4.60 10.80 -0.29
N SER A 83 -5.21 10.45 0.84
CA SER A 83 -5.52 11.38 1.92
C SER A 83 -5.00 10.84 3.25
N TYR A 84 -4.21 11.65 3.96
CA TYR A 84 -3.72 11.31 5.30
C TYR A 84 -4.85 11.07 6.32
N GLN A 85 -6.05 11.62 6.07
CA GLN A 85 -7.21 11.48 6.94
C GLN A 85 -7.80 10.05 6.94
N VAL A 86 -7.34 9.18 6.03
CA VAL A 86 -7.79 7.79 5.92
C VAL A 86 -6.62 6.85 6.20
N GLY A 87 -6.75 6.06 7.27
CA GLY A 87 -5.73 5.10 7.66
C GLY A 87 -5.65 4.92 9.17
N GLY A 88 -4.46 4.59 9.66
CA GLY A 88 -4.17 4.53 11.09
C GLY A 88 -3.60 5.84 11.63
N GLU A 89 -2.88 5.75 12.74
CA GLU A 89 -2.41 6.89 13.54
C GLU A 89 -1.13 7.54 12.99
N LEU A 90 -0.67 7.19 11.78
CA LEU A 90 0.59 7.71 11.24
C LEU A 90 0.64 9.25 11.20
N PRO A 91 -0.41 9.98 10.77
CA PRO A 91 -0.40 11.44 10.78
C PRO A 91 -0.25 12.05 12.19
N GLU A 92 -0.78 11.36 13.22
CA GLU A 92 -0.65 11.81 14.62
C GLU A 92 0.79 11.67 15.13
N LEU A 93 1.53 10.68 14.60
CA LEU A 93 2.90 10.39 15.00
C LEU A 93 3.93 11.29 14.33
N ILE A 94 3.71 11.67 13.07
CA ILE A 94 4.72 12.37 12.25
C ILE A 94 4.28 13.74 11.73
N GLY A 95 3.03 14.13 12.00
CA GLY A 95 2.41 15.35 11.49
C GLY A 95 1.65 15.13 10.18
N GLU A 96 0.51 15.80 10.05
CA GLU A 96 -0.41 15.69 8.89
C GLU A 96 0.27 16.05 7.57
N ASP A 97 0.97 17.19 7.53
CA ASP A 97 1.65 17.67 6.32
C ASP A 97 2.70 16.67 5.82
N PHE A 98 3.50 16.11 6.74
CA PHE A 98 4.55 15.17 6.39
C PHE A 98 3.98 13.81 5.99
N ALA A 99 2.91 13.35 6.64
CA ALA A 99 2.19 12.15 6.21
C ALA A 99 1.62 12.31 4.79
N GLN A 100 1.01 13.46 4.48
CA GLN A 100 0.51 13.74 3.14
C GLN A 100 1.65 13.82 2.10
N GLU A 101 2.79 14.42 2.45
CA GLU A 101 3.97 14.43 1.57
C GLU A 101 4.44 13.00 1.24
N LEU A 102 4.52 12.12 2.24
CA LEU A 102 4.92 10.73 2.04
C LEU A 102 3.91 9.94 1.21
N ILE A 103 2.61 10.20 1.37
CA ILE A 103 1.56 9.63 0.51
C ILE A 103 1.75 10.08 -0.93
N ASN A 104 1.91 11.38 -1.16
CA ASN A 104 2.15 11.95 -2.49
C ASN A 104 3.45 11.42 -3.13
N TYR A 105 4.49 11.19 -2.32
CA TYR A 105 5.75 10.60 -2.79
C TYR A 105 5.57 9.13 -3.18
N THR A 106 4.87 8.36 -2.35
CA THR A 106 4.55 6.96 -2.62
C THR A 106 3.71 6.82 -3.90
N ASP A 107 2.74 7.71 -4.08
CA ASP A 107 1.88 7.77 -5.28
C ASP A 107 2.70 7.92 -6.57
N LYS A 108 3.67 8.84 -6.57
CA LYS A 108 4.59 9.04 -7.71
C LYS A 108 5.36 7.77 -8.06
N ILE A 109 5.84 7.04 -7.06
CA ILE A 109 6.56 5.79 -7.31
C ILE A 109 5.63 4.77 -7.97
N TYR A 110 4.37 4.65 -7.54
CA TYR A 110 3.42 3.76 -8.21
C TYR A 110 3.13 4.18 -9.66
N LEU A 111 3.01 5.47 -9.93
CA LEU A 111 2.86 6.00 -11.30
C LEU A 111 4.08 5.68 -12.17
N GLU A 112 5.30 5.74 -11.64
CA GLU A 112 6.52 5.33 -12.35
C GLU A 112 6.48 3.85 -12.78
N PHE A 113 5.81 3.01 -11.99
CA PHE A 113 5.61 1.58 -12.30
C PHE A 113 4.33 1.28 -13.07
N GLY A 114 3.61 2.31 -13.55
CA GLY A 114 2.49 2.16 -14.48
C GLY A 114 1.11 2.08 -13.84
N ALA A 115 0.92 2.54 -12.59
CA ALA A 115 -0.41 2.73 -12.03
C ALA A 115 -1.27 3.69 -12.87
N ASP A 116 -2.60 3.52 -12.82
CA ASP A 116 -3.53 4.38 -13.57
C ASP A 116 -3.38 5.83 -13.11
N PRO A 117 -3.09 6.80 -14.00
CA PRO A 117 -3.00 8.22 -13.64
C PRO A 117 -4.35 8.81 -13.20
N HIS A 118 -5.48 8.18 -13.51
CA HIS A 118 -6.79 8.62 -13.07
C HIS A 118 -6.95 8.50 -11.54
N VAL A 119 -7.60 9.51 -10.96
CA VAL A 119 -7.91 9.57 -9.53
C VAL A 119 -9.42 9.68 -9.37
N GLU A 120 -9.98 8.71 -8.66
CA GLU A 120 -11.40 8.65 -8.31
C GLU A 120 -11.65 9.40 -6.99
N GLY A 121 -12.91 9.74 -6.72
CA GLY A 121 -13.30 10.29 -5.41
C GLY A 121 -13.04 11.78 -5.21
N ILE A 122 -12.63 12.51 -6.26
CA ILE A 122 -12.55 13.97 -6.25
C ILE A 122 -13.87 14.51 -6.81
N TYR A 123 -14.73 14.99 -5.92
CA TYR A 123 -16.03 15.55 -6.28
C TYR A 123 -16.07 17.05 -6.03
N GLU A 124 -16.41 17.80 -7.07
CA GLU A 124 -16.65 19.24 -7.00
C GLU A 124 -18.09 19.54 -7.44
N GLY A 125 -18.77 20.48 -6.76
CA GLY A 125 -20.11 20.90 -7.15
C GLY A 125 -21.00 21.35 -5.99
N SER A 126 -22.23 21.74 -6.32
CA SER A 126 -23.26 22.09 -5.33
C SER A 126 -23.76 20.87 -4.55
N GLU A 127 -23.87 19.71 -5.20
CA GLU A 127 -24.40 18.49 -4.58
C GLU A 127 -23.55 18.02 -3.39
N ILE A 128 -22.22 17.93 -3.57
CA ILE A 128 -21.31 17.52 -2.50
C ILE A 128 -21.29 18.54 -1.35
N LYS A 129 -21.47 19.84 -1.64
CA LYS A 129 -21.59 20.88 -0.62
C LYS A 129 -22.84 20.70 0.24
N GLU A 130 -23.97 20.35 -0.37
CA GLU A 130 -25.20 20.07 0.38
C GLU A 130 -25.07 18.79 1.22
N ILE A 131 -24.41 17.75 0.70
CA ILE A 131 -24.11 16.54 1.48
C ILE A 131 -23.21 16.89 2.67
N ARG A 132 -22.14 17.68 2.46
CA ARG A 132 -21.24 18.12 3.53
C ARG A 132 -21.97 18.93 4.60
N LYS A 133 -22.86 19.84 4.18
CA LYS A 133 -23.71 20.62 5.10
C LYS A 133 -24.60 19.71 5.95
N ARG A 134 -25.24 18.71 5.33
CA ARG A 134 -26.07 17.72 6.04
C ARG A 134 -25.25 16.87 7.01
N ALA A 135 -24.03 16.48 6.63
CA ALA A 135 -23.13 15.74 7.50
C ALA A 135 -22.81 16.55 8.76
N ILE A 136 -22.42 17.83 8.59
CA ILE A 136 -22.14 18.75 9.71
C ILE A 136 -23.35 18.92 10.62
N GLN A 137 -24.56 19.11 10.05
CA GLN A 137 -25.80 19.22 10.82
C GLN A 137 -26.11 17.95 11.64
N ALA A 138 -25.65 16.79 11.20
CA ALA A 138 -25.76 15.52 11.89
C ALA A 138 -24.60 15.22 12.84
N GLY A 139 -23.63 16.14 13.01
CA GLY A 139 -22.43 15.91 13.82
C GLY A 139 -21.42 14.95 13.18
N LEU A 140 -21.48 14.77 11.86
CA LEU A 140 -20.58 13.92 11.08
C LEU A 140 -19.62 14.77 10.25
N GLN A 141 -18.42 14.23 10.02
CA GLN A 141 -17.44 14.82 9.10
C GLN A 141 -17.44 14.02 7.79
N LEU A 142 -17.63 14.72 6.67
CA LEU A 142 -17.40 14.16 5.35
C LEU A 142 -15.91 14.28 5.02
N VAL A 143 -15.22 13.15 4.90
CA VAL A 143 -13.80 13.06 4.55
C VAL A 143 -13.68 12.81 3.05
N ASP A 144 -12.99 13.70 2.35
CA ASP A 144 -12.66 13.51 0.95
C ASP A 144 -11.49 12.52 0.86
N CYS A 145 -11.69 11.40 0.17
CA CYS A 145 -10.68 10.36 0.01
C CYS A 145 -10.46 10.11 -1.49
N PRO A 146 -9.52 10.84 -2.13
CA PRO A 146 -9.13 10.54 -3.49
C PRO A 146 -8.46 9.16 -3.53
N ILE A 147 -8.86 8.34 -4.50
CA ILE A 147 -8.39 6.95 -4.65
C ILE A 147 -7.67 6.79 -5.98
N ARG A 148 -6.50 6.15 -5.95
CA ARG A 148 -5.84 5.63 -7.15
C ARG A 148 -6.00 4.13 -7.26
N HIS A 149 -6.27 3.65 -8.46
CA HIS A 149 -6.18 2.24 -8.82
C HIS A 149 -4.76 1.89 -9.31
N LEU A 150 -4.20 0.79 -8.80
CA LEU A 150 -2.83 0.36 -9.09
C LEU A 150 -2.72 -0.57 -10.31
N GLY A 151 -3.83 -0.82 -11.02
CA GLY A 151 -3.91 -1.69 -12.21
C GLY A 151 -5.31 -2.27 -12.39
#